data_AF-A0A816B111-F1
#
_entry.id   AF-A0A816B111-F1
#
_cell.length_a   1.000
_cell.length_b   1.000
_cell.length_c   1.000
_cell.angle_alpha   90.00
_cell.angle_beta   90.00
_cell.angle_gamma   90.00
#
_symmetry.space_group_name_H-M   'P 1'
#
loop_
_entity.id
_entity.type
_entity.pdbx_description
1 polymer ?
#
loop_
_entity_poly.entity_id
_entity_poly.type
_entity_poly.pdbx_seq_one_letter_code
_entity_poly.pdbx_strand_id
1 'polypeptide(L)'
;MQSLILINSGWLLHFILSFYFIRRINHLLLRGVLTLIPCIILTDAGARNLPPHDIQSVFGIACYWMMCVRLLHLVVLSLDQSQTFLSFLCKCLWIYFLVKPCSVKEKQWSVMFHLFSAVIKFLLNRLIHKWLLICEANDSHIRVMVYFISILTFSYVIDLETVLVRMITRDQYTMQALNNFPFLSQSVREFWGQRYNQIIGTILKESLFQPLNLYISSRSISSLLTFTVSGLFHAHIVLVVFNDKS
;
A
#
# COMPACT_ATOMS: atom_id res chain seq x y z
N MET A 1 -11.43 21.29 4.49
CA MET A 1 -10.66 20.91 5.70
C MET A 1 -11.53 20.28 6.77
N GLN A 2 -12.68 20.86 7.15
CA GLN A 2 -13.58 20.29 8.18
C GLN A 2 -14.07 18.87 7.84
N SER A 3 -14.39 18.58 6.58
CA SER A 3 -14.82 17.23 6.15
C SER A 3 -13.73 16.16 6.35
N LEU A 4 -12.47 16.47 6.05
CA LEU A 4 -11.36 15.54 6.20
C LEU A 4 -11.10 15.18 7.67
N ILE A 5 -11.20 16.15 8.57
CA ILE A 5 -11.08 15.91 10.03
C ILE A 5 -12.17 14.97 10.50
N LEU A 6 -13.41 15.18 10.04
CA LEU A 6 -14.55 14.31 10.38
C LEU A 6 -14.34 12.88 9.86
N ILE A 7 -13.89 12.72 8.60
CA ILE A 7 -13.62 11.40 8.01
C ILE A 7 -12.51 10.67 8.77
N ASN A 8 -11.41 11.34 9.07
CA ASN A 8 -10.29 10.74 9.81
C ASN A 8 -10.70 10.36 11.24
N SER A 9 -11.51 11.21 11.89
CA SER A 9 -12.08 10.90 13.21
C SER A 9 -13.01 9.69 13.13
N GLY A 10 -13.80 9.56 12.05
CA GLY A 10 -14.64 8.40 11.78
C GLY A 10 -13.83 7.11 11.61
N TRP A 11 -12.73 7.15 10.86
CA TRP A 11 -11.80 6.01 10.74
C TRP A 11 -11.18 5.62 12.08
N LEU A 12 -10.74 6.60 12.88
CA LEU A 12 -10.16 6.35 14.19
C LEU A 12 -11.19 5.73 15.15
N LEU A 13 -12.41 6.28 15.19
CA LEU A 13 -13.50 5.74 16.00
C LEU A 13 -13.84 4.31 15.57
N HIS A 14 -13.98 4.06 14.27
CA HIS A 14 -14.29 2.73 13.74
C HIS A 14 -13.18 1.72 14.04
N PHE A 15 -11.92 2.14 13.97
CA PHE A 15 -10.76 1.32 14.35
C PHE A 15 -10.83 0.90 15.83
N ILE A 16 -11.14 1.84 16.73
CA ILE A 16 -11.28 1.58 18.17
C ILE A 16 -12.49 0.66 18.43
N LEU A 17 -13.65 0.95 17.81
CA LEU A 17 -14.86 0.12 17.95
C LEU A 17 -14.65 -1.29 17.43
N SER A 18 -13.91 -1.43 16.32
CA SER A 18 -13.54 -2.70 15.72
C SER A 18 -12.80 -3.60 16.69
N PHE A 19 -11.83 -3.05 17.41
CA PHE A 19 -11.04 -3.79 18.38
C PHE A 19 -11.81 -4.16 19.65
N TYR A 20 -12.46 -3.18 20.29
CA TYR A 20 -13.07 -3.38 21.61
C TYR A 20 -14.43 -4.06 21.57
N PHE A 21 -15.24 -3.83 20.52
CA PHE A 21 -16.62 -4.30 20.44
C PHE A 21 -16.84 -5.31 19.31
N ILE A 22 -16.61 -4.92 18.05
CA ILE A 22 -17.05 -5.69 16.88
C ILE A 22 -16.34 -7.05 16.81
N ARG A 23 -15.03 -7.09 17.09
CA ARG A 23 -14.24 -8.34 17.07
C ARG A 23 -14.73 -9.40 18.05
N ARG A 24 -15.33 -8.99 19.18
CA ARG A 24 -15.85 -9.89 20.24
C ARG A 24 -17.20 -10.52 19.89
N ILE A 25 -17.82 -10.11 18.79
CA ILE A 25 -19.08 -10.67 18.33
C ILE A 25 -18.82 -12.07 17.74
N ASN A 26 -19.46 -13.10 18.31
CA ASN A 26 -19.30 -14.49 17.86
C ASN A 26 -19.91 -14.75 16.46
N HIS A 27 -20.92 -13.97 16.07
CA HIS A 27 -21.60 -14.16 14.79
C HIS A 27 -20.80 -13.54 13.64
N LEU A 28 -20.18 -14.38 12.81
CA LEU A 28 -19.29 -13.96 11.71
C LEU A 28 -19.93 -12.96 10.74
N LEU A 29 -21.17 -13.22 10.30
CA LEU A 29 -21.87 -12.33 9.37
C LEU A 29 -22.09 -10.93 9.97
N LEU A 30 -22.63 -10.85 11.19
CA LEU A 30 -22.86 -9.59 11.88
C LEU A 30 -21.55 -8.80 12.07
N ARG A 31 -20.48 -9.50 12.46
CA ARG A 31 -19.14 -8.92 12.55
C ARG A 31 -18.65 -8.38 11.20
N GLY A 32 -18.88 -9.14 10.13
CA GLY A 32 -18.61 -8.74 8.75
C GLY A 32 -19.35 -7.47 8.36
N VAL A 33 -20.67 -7.43 8.57
CA VAL A 33 -21.54 -6.29 8.25
C VAL A 33 -21.12 -5.04 9.03
N LEU A 34 -20.92 -5.17 10.34
CA LEU A 34 -20.51 -4.06 11.21
C LEU A 34 -19.11 -3.54 10.89
N THR A 35 -18.25 -4.35 10.29
CA THR A 35 -16.92 -3.91 9.84
C THR A 35 -16.99 -3.26 8.47
N LEU A 36 -17.66 -3.91 7.50
CA LEU A 36 -17.67 -3.51 6.10
C LEU A 36 -18.50 -2.27 5.82
N ILE A 37 -19.70 -2.14 6.39
CA ILE A 37 -20.58 -0.99 6.09
C ILE A 37 -19.90 0.33 6.45
N PRO A 38 -19.36 0.53 7.68
CA PRO A 38 -18.67 1.78 8.01
C PRO A 38 -17.42 1.99 7.15
N CYS A 39 -16.65 0.94 6.85
CA CYS A 39 -15.49 1.05 5.97
C CYS A 39 -15.89 1.54 4.56
N ILE A 40 -16.97 1.00 3.97
CA ILE A 40 -17.46 1.41 2.66
C ILE A 40 -17.90 2.88 2.69
N ILE A 41 -18.72 3.26 3.68
CA ILE A 41 -19.21 4.64 3.83
C ILE A 41 -18.04 5.61 4.01
N LEU A 42 -17.09 5.31 4.90
CA LEU A 42 -15.93 6.16 5.15
C LEU A 42 -14.98 6.23 3.95
N THR A 43 -14.85 5.13 3.19
CA THR A 43 -14.03 5.11 1.96
C THR A 43 -14.67 5.95 0.87
N ASP A 44 -15.97 5.80 0.59
CA ASP A 44 -16.69 6.60 -0.42
C ASP A 44 -16.76 8.08 -0.02
N ALA A 45 -17.11 8.39 1.23
CA ALA A 45 -17.12 9.76 1.74
C ALA A 45 -15.71 10.39 1.68
N GLY A 46 -14.69 9.64 2.07
CA GLY A 46 -13.29 10.05 1.96
C GLY A 46 -12.88 10.33 0.52
N ALA A 47 -13.19 9.41 -0.39
CA ALA A 47 -12.85 9.51 -1.81
C ALA A 47 -13.50 10.72 -2.49
N ARG A 48 -14.79 11.00 -2.21
CA ARG A 48 -15.52 12.15 -2.78
C ARG A 48 -15.04 13.51 -2.29
N ASN A 49 -14.36 13.56 -1.14
CA ASN A 49 -13.83 14.81 -0.58
C ASN A 49 -12.42 15.14 -1.08
N LEU A 50 -11.81 14.27 -1.88
CA LEU A 50 -10.48 14.47 -2.44
C LEU A 50 -10.56 15.22 -3.79
N PRO A 51 -9.55 16.03 -4.15
CA PRO A 51 -9.52 16.73 -5.43
C PRO A 51 -9.58 15.75 -6.62
N PRO A 52 -10.43 15.96 -7.64
CA PRO A 52 -10.43 15.14 -8.84
C PRO A 52 -9.12 15.34 -9.62
N HIS A 53 -8.72 14.33 -10.40
CA HIS A 53 -7.51 14.35 -11.22
C HIS A 53 -6.17 14.59 -10.49
N ASP A 54 -6.14 14.56 -9.16
CA ASP A 54 -4.91 14.65 -8.38
C ASP A 54 -4.36 13.26 -8.04
N ILE A 55 -3.06 13.07 -8.26
CA ILE A 55 -2.36 11.83 -7.90
C ILE A 55 -2.38 11.60 -6.39
N GLN A 56 -2.38 12.65 -5.56
CA GLN A 56 -2.51 12.53 -4.11
C GLN A 56 -3.85 11.90 -3.72
N SER A 57 -4.91 12.19 -4.48
CA SER A 57 -6.22 11.57 -4.28
C SER A 57 -6.19 10.08 -4.55
N VAL A 58 -5.46 9.62 -5.57
CA VAL A 58 -5.25 8.19 -5.84
C VAL A 58 -4.62 7.50 -4.64
N PHE A 59 -3.57 8.08 -4.06
CA PHE A 59 -2.92 7.55 -2.86
C PHE A 59 -3.84 7.55 -1.63
N GLY A 60 -4.60 8.63 -1.42
CA GLY A 60 -5.58 8.72 -0.33
C GLY A 60 -6.66 7.64 -0.41
N ILE A 61 -7.24 7.45 -1.60
CA ILE A 61 -8.22 6.39 -1.86
C ILE A 61 -7.60 5.01 -1.65
N ALA A 62 -6.37 4.78 -2.12
CA ALA A 62 -5.65 3.54 -1.88
C ALA A 62 -5.46 3.26 -0.37
N CYS A 63 -5.11 4.28 0.42
CA CYS A 63 -4.97 4.13 1.87
C CYS A 63 -6.28 3.71 2.54
N TYR A 64 -7.41 4.35 2.19
CA TYR A 64 -8.73 3.98 2.72
C TYR A 64 -9.10 2.52 2.38
N TRP A 65 -8.85 2.09 1.14
CA TRP A 65 -9.06 0.71 0.73
C TRP A 65 -8.18 -0.29 1.48
N MET A 66 -6.88 0.02 1.63
CA MET A 66 -5.97 -0.87 2.37
C MET A 66 -6.37 -0.98 3.84
N MET A 67 -6.80 0.13 4.45
CA MET A 67 -7.36 0.14 5.82
C MET A 67 -8.62 -0.73 5.92
N CYS A 68 -9.55 -0.62 4.95
CA CYS A 68 -10.74 -1.47 4.89
C CYS A 68 -10.38 -2.96 4.82
N VAL A 69 -9.51 -3.35 3.88
CA VAL A 69 -9.06 -4.73 3.70
C VAL A 69 -8.38 -5.27 4.97
N ARG A 70 -7.57 -4.44 5.63
CA ARG A 70 -6.85 -4.85 6.84
C ARG A 70 -7.77 -4.98 8.06
N LEU A 71 -8.75 -4.08 8.21
CA LEU A 71 -9.76 -4.23 9.26
C LEU A 71 -10.63 -5.46 9.02
N LEU A 72 -11.03 -5.72 7.78
CA LEU A 72 -11.76 -6.94 7.43
C LEU A 72 -10.96 -8.18 7.84
N HIS A 73 -9.66 -8.23 7.53
CA HIS A 73 -8.78 -9.30 7.99
C HIS A 73 -8.77 -9.42 9.51
N LEU A 74 -8.36 -8.38 10.23
CA LEU A 74 -8.07 -8.46 11.65
C LEU A 74 -9.34 -8.67 12.51
N VAL A 75 -10.49 -8.17 12.04
CA VAL A 75 -11.76 -8.25 12.76
C VAL A 75 -12.54 -9.50 12.37
N VAL A 76 -12.63 -9.79 11.07
CA VAL A 76 -13.57 -10.80 10.54
C VAL A 76 -12.89 -12.12 10.22
N LEU A 77 -11.70 -12.09 9.63
CA LEU A 77 -11.04 -13.29 9.11
C LEU A 77 -9.93 -13.84 10.02
N SER A 78 -9.45 -13.06 10.98
CA SER A 78 -8.41 -13.49 11.92
C SER A 78 -8.98 -14.51 12.91
N LEU A 79 -8.36 -15.69 12.97
CA LEU A 79 -8.70 -16.75 13.92
C LEU A 79 -8.24 -16.40 15.35
N ASP A 80 -7.15 -15.63 15.46
CA ASP A 80 -6.60 -15.24 16.76
C ASP A 80 -7.43 -14.08 17.34
N GLN A 81 -8.17 -14.35 18.41
CA GLN A 81 -8.95 -13.36 19.17
C GLN A 81 -8.17 -12.76 20.36
N SER A 82 -7.00 -13.30 20.70
CA SER A 82 -6.27 -12.98 21.94
C SER A 82 -5.32 -11.77 21.83
N GLN A 83 -5.28 -11.12 20.66
CA GLN A 83 -4.33 -10.02 20.41
C GLN A 83 -4.61 -8.80 21.29
N THR A 84 -3.54 -8.25 21.86
CA THR A 84 -3.53 -6.94 22.53
C THR A 84 -3.81 -5.80 21.54
N PHE A 85 -4.26 -4.65 22.04
CA PHE A 85 -4.51 -3.47 21.20
C PHE A 85 -3.26 -3.02 20.46
N LEU A 86 -2.09 -3.05 21.13
CA LEU A 86 -0.83 -2.68 20.51
C LEU A 86 -0.46 -3.62 19.35
N SER A 87 -0.64 -4.94 19.51
CA SER A 87 -0.41 -5.91 18.44
C SER A 87 -1.36 -5.67 17.26
N PHE A 88 -2.64 -5.40 17.54
CA PHE A 88 -3.63 -5.06 16.53
C PHE A 88 -3.27 -3.77 15.77
N LEU A 89 -2.86 -2.72 16.49
CA LEU A 89 -2.40 -1.46 15.91
C LEU A 89 -1.16 -1.66 15.04
N CYS A 90 -0.13 -2.35 15.53
CA CYS A 90 1.07 -2.65 14.75
C CYS A 90 0.74 -3.45 13.48
N LYS A 91 -0.14 -4.45 13.57
CA LYS A 91 -0.57 -5.22 12.39
C LYS A 91 -1.35 -4.38 11.39
N CYS A 92 -2.12 -3.38 11.84
CA CYS A 92 -2.82 -2.46 10.96
C CYS A 92 -1.85 -1.45 10.32
N LEU A 93 -0.98 -0.84 11.12
CA LEU A 93 0.02 0.13 10.67
C LEU A 93 1.13 -0.47 9.80
N TRP A 94 1.27 -1.80 9.77
CA TRP A 94 2.20 -2.49 8.87
C TRP A 94 2.01 -2.10 7.39
N ILE A 95 0.81 -1.64 6.98
CA ILE A 95 0.59 -1.07 5.63
C ILE A 95 1.54 0.10 5.32
N TYR A 96 1.89 0.89 6.34
CA TYR A 96 2.80 2.03 6.21
C TYR A 96 4.27 1.64 6.40
N PHE A 97 4.53 0.55 7.13
CA PHE A 97 5.87 0.06 7.42
C PHE A 97 6.13 -1.23 6.65
N LEU A 98 6.55 -1.06 5.41
CA LEU A 98 6.72 -2.11 4.41
C LEU A 98 8.02 -2.89 4.63
N VAL A 99 8.14 -3.46 5.82
CA VAL A 99 9.35 -4.11 6.30
C VAL A 99 9.17 -5.62 6.21
N LYS A 100 10.16 -6.30 5.63
CA LYS A 100 10.20 -7.76 5.50
C LYS A 100 11.50 -8.32 6.10
N PRO A 101 11.52 -9.58 6.58
CA PRO A 101 12.76 -10.22 6.99
C PRO A 101 13.78 -10.25 5.85
N CYS A 102 15.04 -9.95 6.15
CA CYS A 102 16.10 -9.89 5.15
C CYS A 102 16.50 -11.31 4.72
N SER A 103 16.40 -11.59 3.41
CA SER A 103 16.81 -12.89 2.86
C SER A 103 18.34 -13.03 2.79
N VAL A 104 18.84 -14.28 2.71
CA VAL A 104 20.30 -14.54 2.60
C VAL A 104 20.91 -13.81 1.40
N LYS A 105 20.19 -13.74 0.27
CA LYS A 105 20.64 -13.01 -0.93
C LYS A 105 20.68 -11.48 -0.72
N GLU A 106 19.76 -10.93 0.06
CA GLU A 106 19.74 -9.49 0.36
C GLU A 106 20.83 -9.09 1.36
N LYS A 107 21.17 -9.98 2.30
CA LYS A 107 22.31 -9.78 3.22
C LYS A 107 23.65 -9.71 2.50
N GLN A 108 23.76 -10.27 1.28
CA GLN A 108 24.96 -10.14 0.45
C GLN A 108 25.25 -8.68 0.08
N TRP A 109 24.21 -7.87 -0.11
CA TRP A 109 24.37 -6.44 -0.38
C TRP A 109 24.53 -5.72 0.95
N SER A 110 25.67 -5.06 1.15
CA SER A 110 25.90 -4.30 2.37
C SER A 110 25.01 -3.06 2.42
N VAL A 111 24.75 -2.56 3.63
CA VAL A 111 24.10 -1.24 3.82
C VAL A 111 24.84 -0.14 3.03
N MET A 112 26.16 -0.27 2.88
CA MET A 112 26.99 0.65 2.10
C MET A 112 26.59 0.70 0.62
N PHE A 113 26.14 -0.42 0.03
CA PHE A 113 25.67 -0.43 -1.35
C PHE A 113 24.42 0.45 -1.54
N HIS A 114 23.43 0.31 -0.65
CA HIS A 114 22.22 1.13 -0.72
C HIS A 114 22.51 2.60 -0.42
N LEU A 115 23.40 2.88 0.52
CA LEU A 115 23.84 4.25 0.82
C LEU A 115 24.55 4.88 -0.40
N PHE A 116 25.45 4.14 -1.04
CA PHE A 116 26.14 4.59 -2.24
C PHE A 116 25.17 4.83 -3.41
N SER A 117 24.22 3.91 -3.62
CA SER A 117 23.13 4.06 -4.58
C SER A 117 22.30 5.32 -4.31
N ALA A 118 21.91 5.56 -3.05
CA ALA A 118 21.16 6.74 -2.65
C ALA A 118 21.93 8.04 -2.96
N VAL A 119 23.23 8.08 -2.64
CA VAL A 119 24.09 9.24 -2.91
C VAL A 119 24.21 9.49 -4.41
N ILE A 120 24.44 8.46 -5.23
CA ILE A 120 24.50 8.61 -6.70
C ILE A 120 23.16 9.15 -7.23
N LYS A 121 22.04 8.55 -6.84
CA LYS A 121 20.71 8.96 -7.29
C LYS A 121 20.39 10.39 -6.87
N PHE A 122 20.78 10.80 -5.66
CA PHE A 122 20.63 12.18 -5.19
C PHE A 122 21.44 13.16 -6.03
N LEU A 123 22.71 12.85 -6.30
CA LEU A 123 23.57 13.70 -7.15
C LEU A 123 23.03 13.78 -8.57
N LEU A 124 22.64 12.66 -9.17
CA LEU A 124 22.03 12.61 -10.50
C LEU A 124 20.73 13.43 -10.56
N ASN A 125 19.85 13.27 -9.56
CA ASN A 125 18.61 14.02 -9.47
C ASN A 125 18.88 15.53 -9.43
N ARG A 126 19.87 15.97 -8.65
CA ARG A 126 20.29 17.37 -8.59
C ARG A 126 20.84 17.88 -9.92
N LEU A 127 21.60 17.07 -10.65
CA LEU A 127 22.13 17.42 -11.97
C LEU A 127 21.01 17.60 -13.00
N ILE A 128 20.08 16.64 -13.08
CA ILE A 128 18.93 16.71 -14.00
C ILE A 128 18.04 17.91 -13.65
N HIS A 129 17.80 18.16 -12.36
CA HIS A 129 17.03 19.32 -11.92
C HIS A 129 17.69 20.64 -12.34
N LYS A 130 19.02 20.78 -12.20
CA LYS A 130 19.74 21.97 -12.67
C LYS A 130 19.64 22.14 -14.18
N TRP A 131 19.77 21.04 -14.94
CA TRP A 131 19.61 21.07 -16.39
C TRP A 131 18.21 21.52 -16.80
N LEU A 132 17.16 21.01 -16.14
CA LEU A 132 15.77 21.42 -16.39
C LEU A 132 15.53 22.92 -16.20
N LEU A 133 16.21 23.56 -15.24
CA LEU A 133 16.07 25.00 -15.01
C LEU A 133 16.65 25.86 -16.15
N ILE A 134 17.49 25.27 -17.01
CA ILE A 134 18.16 25.96 -18.13
C ILE A 134 17.47 25.64 -19.46
N CYS A 135 16.72 24.55 -19.54
CA CYS A 135 16.01 24.14 -20.76
C CYS A 135 14.84 25.07 -21.12
N GLU A 136 14.64 25.28 -22.41
CA GLU A 136 13.51 26.05 -22.93
C GLU A 136 12.18 25.32 -22.68
N ALA A 137 11.20 26.04 -22.13
CA ALA A 137 9.93 25.48 -21.64
C ALA A 137 9.08 24.74 -22.72
N ASN A 138 9.31 24.99 -24.01
CA ASN A 138 8.58 24.35 -25.10
C ASN A 138 9.10 22.96 -25.48
N ASP A 139 10.18 22.49 -24.86
CA ASP A 139 10.76 21.20 -25.19
C ASP A 139 9.92 20.04 -24.64
N SER A 140 9.43 19.17 -25.53
CA SER A 140 8.73 17.92 -25.20
C SER A 140 9.53 17.01 -24.25
N HIS A 141 10.87 17.11 -24.28
CA HIS A 141 11.78 16.39 -23.40
C HIS A 141 11.65 16.80 -21.93
N ILE A 142 11.17 18.01 -21.62
CA ILE A 142 10.96 18.45 -20.23
C ILE A 142 9.98 17.55 -19.50
N ARG A 143 8.85 17.19 -20.13
CA ARG A 143 7.83 16.33 -19.50
C ARG A 143 8.41 14.96 -19.13
N VAL A 144 9.17 14.37 -20.05
CA VAL A 144 9.85 13.10 -19.83
C VAL A 144 10.87 13.22 -18.70
N MET A 145 11.60 14.34 -18.62
CA MET A 145 12.62 14.57 -17.61
C MET A 145 12.04 14.84 -16.22
N VAL A 146 10.90 15.53 -16.11
CA VAL A 146 10.17 15.64 -14.84
C VAL A 146 9.74 14.26 -14.33
N TYR A 147 9.30 13.38 -15.21
CA TYR A 147 8.98 12.00 -14.85
C TYR A 147 10.22 11.23 -14.36
N PHE A 148 11.37 11.36 -15.03
CA PHE A 148 12.63 10.78 -14.57
C PHE A 148 13.09 11.31 -13.20
N ILE A 149 12.99 12.62 -12.96
CA ILE A 149 13.25 13.21 -11.65
C ILE A 149 12.33 12.61 -10.58
N SER A 150 11.05 12.42 -10.90
CA SER A 150 10.08 11.86 -9.97
C SER A 150 10.43 10.42 -9.61
N ILE A 151 10.78 9.59 -10.60
CA ILE A 151 11.25 8.21 -10.39
C ILE A 151 12.54 8.20 -9.57
N LEU A 152 13.53 9.01 -9.94
CA LEU A 152 14.81 9.09 -9.23
C LEU A 152 14.60 9.53 -7.79
N THR A 153 13.75 10.53 -7.59
CA THR A 153 13.36 11.05 -6.28
C THR A 153 12.78 9.95 -5.41
N PHE A 154 11.75 9.29 -5.92
CA PHE A 154 11.13 8.17 -5.22
C PHE A 154 12.12 7.03 -4.93
N SER A 155 12.95 6.68 -5.91
CA SER A 155 13.91 5.58 -5.78
C SER A 155 15.05 5.86 -4.78
N TYR A 156 15.47 7.12 -4.61
CA TYR A 156 16.47 7.45 -3.59
C TYR A 156 15.84 7.42 -2.20
N VAL A 157 14.58 7.85 -2.04
CA VAL A 157 13.87 7.82 -0.75
C VAL A 157 13.77 6.38 -0.26
N ILE A 158 13.38 5.44 -1.13
CA ILE A 158 13.34 4.01 -0.80
C ILE A 158 14.72 3.46 -0.40
N ASP A 159 15.80 3.89 -1.06
CA ASP A 159 17.16 3.47 -0.67
C ASP A 159 17.50 3.99 0.74
N LEU A 160 17.17 5.24 1.06
CA LEU A 160 17.39 5.82 2.40
C LEU A 160 16.57 5.10 3.47
N GLU A 161 15.29 4.83 3.20
CA GLU A 161 14.43 4.04 4.10
C GLU A 161 15.00 2.64 4.32
N THR A 162 15.50 2.00 3.25
CA THR A 162 16.16 0.69 3.34
C THR A 162 17.40 0.74 4.22
N VAL A 163 18.25 1.76 4.06
CA VAL A 163 19.43 1.97 4.92
C VAL A 163 19.01 2.13 6.38
N LEU A 164 18.04 3.01 6.66
CA LEU A 164 17.56 3.27 8.02
C LEU A 164 17.00 2.01 8.68
N VAL A 165 16.12 1.28 7.99
CA VAL A 165 15.53 0.03 8.50
C VAL A 165 16.61 -1.01 8.79
N ARG A 166 17.56 -1.19 7.86
CA ARG A 166 18.64 -2.17 8.03
C ARG A 166 19.58 -1.79 9.17
N MET A 167 19.91 -0.50 9.34
CA MET A 167 20.73 -0.04 10.46
C MET A 167 20.04 -0.24 11.82
N ILE A 168 18.79 0.19 11.95
CA ILE A 168 18.02 0.07 13.21
C ILE A 168 17.82 -1.40 13.58
N THR A 169 17.51 -2.25 12.59
CA THR A 169 17.21 -3.67 12.82
C THR A 169 18.44 -4.57 12.77
N ARG A 170 19.66 -4.01 12.61
CA ARG A 170 20.91 -4.79 12.49
C ARG A 170 20.82 -5.87 11.42
N ASP A 171 20.42 -5.48 10.21
CA ASP A 171 20.27 -6.35 9.03
C ASP A 171 19.29 -7.53 9.20
N GLN A 172 18.39 -7.48 10.19
CA GLN A 172 17.35 -8.49 10.34
C GLN A 172 16.18 -8.25 9.38
N TYR A 173 15.91 -6.98 9.06
CA TYR A 173 14.82 -6.60 8.18
C TYR A 173 15.27 -5.62 7.10
N THR A 174 14.50 -5.56 6.02
CA THR A 174 14.71 -4.66 4.88
C THR A 174 13.36 -4.14 4.37
N MET A 175 13.38 -3.10 3.52
CA MET A 175 12.17 -2.61 2.87
C MET A 175 11.72 -3.58 1.76
N GLN A 176 10.41 -3.78 1.65
CA GLN A 176 9.78 -4.49 0.54
C GLN A 176 9.80 -3.58 -0.69
N ALA A 177 10.34 -4.09 -1.80
CA ALA A 177 10.31 -3.37 -3.06
C ALA A 177 8.87 -3.19 -3.56
N LEU A 178 8.55 -2.05 -4.18
CA LEU A 178 7.30 -1.88 -4.91
C LEU A 178 7.22 -2.81 -6.12
N ASN A 179 8.28 -2.82 -6.92
CA ASN A 179 8.35 -3.58 -8.16
C ASN A 179 9.69 -4.30 -8.25
N ASN A 180 9.70 -5.49 -8.85
CA ASN A 180 10.89 -6.29 -9.09
C ASN A 180 10.96 -6.68 -10.58
N PHE A 181 11.41 -5.72 -11.41
CA PHE A 181 11.55 -5.86 -12.86
C PHE A 181 10.33 -6.54 -13.53
N PRO A 182 9.13 -5.95 -13.42
CA PRO A 182 7.88 -6.59 -13.88
C PRO A 182 7.89 -6.94 -15.37
N PHE A 183 8.56 -6.14 -16.22
CA PHE A 183 8.68 -6.40 -17.66
C PHE A 183 9.49 -7.65 -18.02
N LEU A 184 10.25 -8.21 -17.07
CA LEU A 184 10.99 -9.47 -17.27
C LEU A 184 10.16 -10.70 -16.89
N SER A 185 8.87 -10.55 -16.58
CA SER A 185 8.00 -11.69 -16.26
C SER A 185 7.79 -12.60 -17.47
N GLN A 186 7.87 -13.91 -17.27
CA GLN A 186 7.60 -14.92 -18.30
C GLN A 186 6.15 -15.41 -18.28
N SER A 187 5.36 -15.01 -17.28
CA SER A 187 3.94 -15.36 -17.18
C SER A 187 3.14 -14.30 -16.42
N VAL A 188 1.82 -14.27 -16.64
CA VAL A 188 0.87 -13.41 -15.91
C VAL A 188 0.92 -13.67 -14.40
N ARG A 189 1.09 -14.94 -14.01
CA ARG A 189 1.22 -15.34 -12.59
C ARG A 189 2.49 -14.76 -11.96
N GLU A 190 3.61 -14.76 -12.68
CA GLU A 190 4.85 -14.17 -12.21
C GLU A 190 4.76 -12.65 -12.11
N PHE A 191 4.16 -12.01 -13.13
CA PHE A 191 3.94 -10.56 -13.16
C PHE A 191 3.19 -10.10 -11.91
N TRP A 192 1.96 -10.59 -11.70
CA TRP A 192 1.12 -10.15 -10.58
C TRP A 192 1.50 -10.75 -9.23
N GLY A 193 2.01 -11.98 -9.22
CA GLY A 193 2.28 -12.71 -7.98
C GLY A 193 3.65 -12.45 -7.37
N GLN A 194 4.62 -11.97 -8.16
CA GLN A 194 6.01 -11.88 -7.72
C GLN A 194 6.72 -10.57 -8.07
N ARG A 195 6.28 -9.82 -9.09
CA ARG A 195 7.09 -8.71 -9.61
C ARG A 195 6.43 -7.35 -9.55
N TYR A 196 5.15 -7.27 -9.86
CA TYR A 196 4.42 -6.01 -9.90
C TYR A 196 3.75 -5.72 -8.55
N ASN A 197 3.90 -4.49 -8.08
CA ASN A 197 3.24 -3.94 -6.89
C ASN A 197 3.24 -4.91 -5.69
N GLN A 198 4.43 -5.39 -5.31
CA GLN A 198 4.59 -6.43 -4.28
C GLN A 198 4.02 -6.00 -2.93
N ILE A 199 3.94 -4.71 -2.66
CA ILE A 199 3.35 -4.15 -1.44
C ILE A 199 1.85 -4.45 -1.39
N ILE A 200 1.09 -4.02 -2.40
CA ILE A 200 -0.35 -4.30 -2.48
C ILE A 200 -0.58 -5.80 -2.61
N GLY A 201 0.25 -6.50 -3.40
CA GLY A 201 0.20 -7.96 -3.52
C GLY A 201 0.37 -8.67 -2.18
N THR A 202 1.30 -8.22 -1.33
CA THR A 202 1.51 -8.81 0.01
C THR A 202 0.35 -8.48 0.95
N ILE A 203 -0.14 -7.23 0.96
CA ILE A 203 -1.29 -6.84 1.77
C ILE A 203 -2.51 -7.69 1.42
N LEU A 204 -2.84 -7.83 0.14
CA LEU A 204 -3.97 -8.64 -0.33
C LEU A 204 -3.76 -10.13 -0.04
N LYS A 205 -2.53 -10.62 -0.21
CA LYS A 205 -2.19 -12.01 0.06
C LYS A 205 -2.39 -12.37 1.54
N GLU A 206 -1.85 -11.56 2.44
CA GLU A 206 -1.94 -11.78 3.89
C GLU A 206 -3.33 -11.49 4.45
N SER A 207 -4.00 -10.47 3.92
CA SER A 207 -5.26 -9.97 4.50
C SER A 207 -6.49 -10.65 3.90
N LEU A 208 -6.42 -11.17 2.67
CA LEU A 208 -7.55 -11.82 2.00
C LEU A 208 -7.21 -13.24 1.58
N PHE A 209 -6.21 -13.43 0.72
CA PHE A 209 -5.97 -14.73 0.09
C PHE A 209 -5.71 -15.84 1.11
N GLN A 210 -4.75 -15.63 2.02
CA GLN A 210 -4.39 -16.60 3.05
C GLN A 210 -5.57 -16.95 3.96
N PRO A 211 -6.23 -15.98 4.62
CA PRO A 211 -7.37 -16.29 5.47
C PRO A 211 -8.52 -16.93 4.70
N LEU A 212 -8.88 -16.41 3.51
CA LEU A 212 -9.94 -17.02 2.69
C LEU A 212 -9.60 -18.45 2.30
N ASN A 213 -8.34 -18.75 2.00
CA ASN A 213 -7.92 -20.10 1.66
C ASN A 213 -8.01 -21.06 2.86
N LEU A 214 -7.86 -20.57 4.09
CA LEU A 214 -8.09 -21.36 5.29
C LEU A 214 -9.59 -21.69 5.47
N TYR A 215 -10.50 -20.75 5.18
CA TYR A 215 -11.94 -20.97 5.32
C TYR A 215 -12.56 -21.79 4.16
N ILE A 216 -12.18 -21.48 2.93
CA ILE A 216 -12.79 -22.06 1.72
C ILE A 216 -12.06 -23.35 1.30
N SER A 217 -10.79 -23.51 1.68
CA SER A 217 -9.93 -24.63 1.27
C SER A 217 -9.74 -24.77 -0.25
N SER A 218 -10.00 -23.71 -1.02
CA SER A 218 -9.80 -23.68 -2.48
C SER A 218 -8.96 -22.48 -2.91
N ARG A 219 -7.73 -22.74 -3.32
CA ARG A 219 -6.78 -21.71 -3.78
C ARG A 219 -7.33 -20.91 -4.95
N SER A 220 -8.03 -21.55 -5.88
CA SER A 220 -8.59 -20.89 -7.05
C SER A 220 -9.68 -19.90 -6.68
N ILE A 221 -10.60 -20.28 -5.79
CA ILE A 221 -11.68 -19.40 -5.33
C ILE A 221 -11.10 -18.24 -4.50
N SER A 222 -10.17 -18.52 -3.58
CA SER A 222 -9.52 -17.47 -2.79
C SER A 222 -8.72 -16.50 -3.65
N SER A 223 -8.04 -16.98 -4.69
CA SER A 223 -7.34 -16.14 -5.66
C SER A 223 -8.31 -15.28 -6.46
N LEU A 224 -9.41 -15.86 -6.95
CA LEU A 224 -10.44 -15.14 -7.68
C LEU A 224 -11.04 -14.02 -6.83
N LEU A 225 -11.47 -14.33 -5.60
CA LEU A 225 -12.03 -13.33 -4.68
C LEU A 225 -11.04 -12.20 -4.37
N THR A 226 -9.77 -12.55 -4.12
CA THR A 226 -8.72 -11.55 -3.87
C THR A 226 -8.51 -10.64 -5.08
N PHE A 227 -8.49 -11.23 -6.29
CA PHE A 227 -8.37 -10.47 -7.53
C PHE A 227 -9.60 -9.60 -7.79
N THR A 228 -10.81 -10.09 -7.52
CA THR A 228 -12.05 -9.30 -7.62
C THR A 228 -12.01 -8.09 -6.70
N VAL A 229 -11.58 -8.24 -5.45
CA VAL A 229 -11.45 -7.10 -4.51
C VAL A 229 -10.41 -6.08 -5.03
N SER A 230 -9.28 -6.54 -5.57
CA SER A 230 -8.30 -5.66 -6.22
C SER A 230 -8.88 -4.93 -7.43
N GLY A 231 -9.69 -5.61 -8.26
CA GLY A 231 -10.35 -5.03 -9.41
C GLY A 231 -11.38 -3.96 -9.03
N LEU A 232 -12.20 -4.22 -8.00
CA LEU A 232 -13.15 -3.24 -7.46
C LEU A 232 -12.45 -1.99 -6.92
N PHE A 233 -11.30 -2.17 -6.28
CA PHE A 233 -10.45 -1.06 -5.86
C PHE A 233 -10.04 -0.17 -7.04
N HIS A 234 -9.53 -0.77 -8.13
CA HIS A 234 -9.15 -0.01 -9.33
C HIS A 234 -10.36 0.67 -9.98
N ALA A 235 -11.49 -0.03 -10.10
CA ALA A 235 -12.72 0.54 -10.63
C ALA A 235 -13.18 1.74 -9.80
N HIS A 236 -13.13 1.65 -8.47
CA HIS A 236 -13.49 2.76 -7.58
C HIS A 236 -12.57 3.97 -7.76
N ILE A 237 -11.25 3.77 -7.85
CA ILE A 237 -10.32 4.88 -8.16
C ILE A 237 -10.73 5.54 -9.48
N VAL A 238 -10.97 4.75 -10.53
CA VAL A 238 -11.30 5.30 -11.85
C VAL A 238 -12.60 6.10 -11.79
N LEU A 239 -13.63 5.55 -11.15
CA LEU A 239 -14.94 6.18 -10.99
C LEU A 239 -14.96 7.41 -10.06
N VAL A 240 -13.96 7.60 -9.20
CA VAL A 240 -13.90 8.80 -8.35
C VAL A 240 -12.97 9.85 -8.95
N VAL A 241 -11.80 9.43 -9.43
CA VAL A 241 -10.74 10.35 -9.87
C VAL A 241 -11.00 10.87 -11.28
N PHE A 242 -11.60 10.06 -12.15
CA PHE A 242 -11.83 10.39 -13.56
C PHE A 242 -13.29 10.52 -13.96
N ASN A 243 -14.23 10.37 -13.02
CA ASN A 243 -15.63 10.62 -13.31
C ASN A 243 -15.82 12.13 -13.42
N ASP A 244 -15.65 12.61 -14.64
CA ASP A 244 -15.97 13.95 -15.06
C ASP A 244 -17.48 14.09 -14.89
N LYS A 245 -17.90 14.80 -13.84
CA LYS A 245 -19.30 15.20 -13.67
C LYS A 245 -19.55 16.32 -14.68
N SER A 246 -19.63 15.96 -15.95
CA SER A 246 -20.14 16.80 -17.04
C SER A 246 -21.58 17.19 -16.76
#